data_AF-E5RJK7-F1
#
_entry.id   AF-E5RJK7-F1
#
_cell.length_a   1.000
_cell.length_b   1.000
_cell.length_c   1.000
_cell.angle_alpha   90.00
_cell.angle_beta   90.00
_cell.angle_gamma   90.00
#
_symmetry.space_group_name_H-M   'P 1'
#
loop_
_entity.id
_entity.type
_entity.pdbx_description
1 polymer ?
#
loop_
_entity_poly.entity_id
_entity_poly.type
_entity_poly.pdbx_seq_one_letter_code
_entity_poly.pdbx_strand_id
1 'polypeptide(L)' 'MAASRLPPATLTLKQFVRRQQVLLLYRRILQTIRQVPNDSDRKYLKDWAREEFRRNKSATEEVRTKSWIQSG' A
#
# COMPACT_ATOMS: atom_id res chain seq x y z
N MET A 1 -34.24 -11.68 -4.32
CA MET A 1 -32.95 -11.05 -4.67
C MET A 1 -31.83 -11.97 -4.21
N ALA A 2 -30.95 -12.43 -5.09
CA ALA A 2 -29.85 -13.31 -4.70
C ALA A 2 -28.84 -12.53 -3.85
N ALA A 3 -28.61 -12.98 -2.61
CA ALA A 3 -27.59 -12.40 -1.75
C ALA A 3 -26.21 -12.54 -2.40
N SER A 4 -25.40 -11.47 -2.33
CA SER A 4 -24.03 -11.50 -2.84
C SER A 4 -23.23 -12.58 -2.11
N ARG A 5 -22.62 -13.50 -2.87
CA ARG A 5 -21.77 -14.58 -2.33
C ARG A 5 -20.37 -14.09 -1.93
N LEU A 6 -20.14 -12.78 -1.96
CA LEU A 6 -18.84 -12.19 -1.67
C LEU A 6 -18.69 -12.03 -0.16
N PRO A 7 -17.57 -12.48 0.43
CA PRO A 7 -17.28 -12.25 1.83
C PRO A 7 -17.36 -10.76 2.17
N PRO A 8 -17.84 -10.36 3.36
CA PRO A 8 -17.99 -8.96 3.75
C PRO A 8 -16.65 -8.18 3.77
N ALA A 9 -15.52 -8.88 3.80
CA ALA A 9 -14.17 -8.29 3.72
C ALA A 9 -13.64 -8.10 2.29
N THR A 10 -14.47 -8.32 1.25
CA THR A 10 -14.03 -8.19 -0.15
C THR A 10 -13.77 -6.72 -0.49
N LEU A 11 -12.55 -6.41 -0.91
CA LEU A 11 -12.21 -5.08 -1.40
C LEU A 11 -13.10 -4.70 -2.59
N THR A 12 -13.52 -3.45 -2.65
CA THR A 12 -14.18 -2.95 -3.88
C THR A 12 -13.18 -2.97 -5.04
N LEU A 13 -13.67 -3.06 -6.28
CA LEU A 13 -12.80 -3.06 -7.47
C LEU A 13 -11.81 -1.88 -7.46
N LYS A 14 -12.28 -0.69 -7.09
CA LYS A 14 -11.44 0.52 -6.96
C LYS A 14 -10.33 0.35 -5.90
N GLN A 15 -10.65 -0.24 -4.75
CA GLN A 15 -9.66 -0.52 -3.70
C GLN A 15 -8.66 -1.59 -4.14
N PHE A 16 -9.13 -2.62 -4.83
CA PHE A 16 -8.28 -3.68 -5.38
C PHE A 16 -7.28 -3.13 -6.39
N VAL A 17 -7.74 -2.37 -7.39
CA VAL A 17 -6.88 -1.75 -8.41
C VAL A 17 -5.84 -0.82 -7.77
N ARG A 18 -6.25 0.02 -6.81
CA ARG A 18 -5.33 0.89 -6.07
C ARG A 18 -4.28 0.08 -5.30
N ARG A 19 -4.67 -1.02 -4.65
CA ARG A 19 -3.73 -1.91 -3.96
C ARG A 19 -2.74 -2.53 -4.93
N GLN A 20 -3.17 -2.95 -6.13
CA GLN A 20 -2.29 -3.47 -7.17
C GLN A 20 -1.26 -2.43 -7.62
N GLN A 21 -1.67 -1.18 -7.86
CA GLN A 21 -0.77 -0.09 -8.25
C GLN A 21 0.32 0.16 -7.18
N VAL A 22 -0.07 0.21 -5.91
CA VAL A 22 0.88 0.40 -4.80
C VAL A 22 1.85 -0.78 -4.70
N LEU A 23 1.38 -2.02 -4.85
CA LEU A 23 2.24 -3.20 -4.84
C LEU A 23 3.21 -3.23 -6.03
N LEU A 24 2.78 -2.81 -7.21
CA LEU A 24 3.65 -2.68 -8.38
C LEU A 24 4.74 -1.64 -8.15
N LEU A 25 4.40 -0.47 -7.60
CA LEU A 25 5.37 0.55 -7.23
C LEU A 25 6.39 0.02 -6.22
N TYR A 26 5.93 -0.65 -5.16
CA TYR A 26 6.80 -1.25 -4.16
C TYR A 26 7.81 -2.24 -4.77
N ARG A 27 7.34 -3.12 -5.66
CA ARG A 27 8.20 -4.10 -6.34
C ARG A 27 9.24 -3.41 -7.22
N ARG A 28 8.86 -2.36 -7.96
CA ARG A 28 9.79 -1.58 -8.79
C ARG A 28 10.89 -0.94 -7.95
N ILE A 29 10.53 -0.31 -6.83
CA ILE A 29 11.51 0.29 -5.90
C ILE A 29 12.48 -0.77 -5.39
N LEU A 30 11.98 -1.93 -4.94
CA LEU A 30 12.85 -3.01 -4.48
C LEU A 30 13.76 -3.55 -5.59
N GLN A 31 13.28 -3.63 -6.83
CA GLN A 31 14.10 -4.04 -7.97
C GLN A 31 15.23 -3.03 -8.23
N THR A 32 14.94 -1.73 -8.20
CA THR A 32 15.95 -0.68 -8.33
C THR A 32 16.98 -0.75 -7.21
N ILE A 33 16.56 -0.96 -5.96
CA ILE A 33 17.48 -1.10 -4.82
C ILE A 33 18.45 -2.27 -5.02
N ARG A 34 18.01 -3.38 -5.63
CA ARG A 34 18.89 -4.53 -5.91
C ARG A 34 20.03 -4.22 -6.88
N GLN A 35 19.92 -3.14 -7.67
CA GLN A 35 20.97 -2.71 -8.59
C GLN A 35 22.06 -1.87 -7.89
N VAL A 36 21.86 -1.50 -6.63
CA VAL A 36 22.86 -0.75 -5.85
C VAL A 36 24.06 -1.66 -5.55
N PRO A 37 25.30 -1.27 -5.93
CA PRO A 37 26.48 -2.12 -5.75
C PRO A 37 26.84 -2.37 -4.28
N ASN A 38 26.72 -1.35 -3.44
CA ASN A 38 27.05 -1.42 -2.01
C ASN A 38 25.96 -2.16 -1.22
N ASP A 39 26.34 -3.22 -0.51
CA ASP A 39 25.44 -4.02 0.30
C ASP A 39 24.87 -3.26 1.50
N SER A 40 25.65 -2.37 2.12
CA SER A 40 25.20 -1.54 3.24
C SER A 40 24.13 -0.55 2.81
N ASP A 41 24.33 0.11 1.66
CA ASP A 41 23.35 1.05 1.09
C ASP A 41 22.09 0.30 0.64
N ARG A 42 22.26 -0.87 0.03
CA ARG A 42 21.14 -1.73 -0.37
C ARG A 42 20.29 -2.13 0.84
N LYS A 43 20.93 -2.49 1.95
CA LYS A 43 20.22 -2.84 3.20
C LYS A 43 19.49 -1.62 3.75
N TYR A 44 20.17 -0.48 3.86
CA TYR A 44 19.58 0.77 4.35
C TYR A 44 18.34 1.18 3.53
N LEU A 45 18.47 1.22 2.20
CA LEU A 45 17.37 1.62 1.32
C LEU A 45 16.18 0.66 1.38
N LYS A 46 16.45 -0.65 1.53
CA LYS A 46 15.39 -1.66 1.69
C LYS A 46 14.62 -1.47 3.00
N ASP A 47 15.33 -1.19 4.09
CA ASP A 47 14.72 -0.98 5.40
C ASP A 47 13.95 0.35 5.43
N TRP A 48 14.51 1.41 4.84
CA TRP A 48 13.82 2.69 4.65
C TRP A 48 12.53 2.54 3.82
N ALA A 49 12.60 1.87 2.66
CA ALA A 49 11.43 1.66 1.81
C ALA A 49 10.35 0.82 2.50
N ARG A 50 10.70 -0.12 3.37
CA ARG A 50 9.71 -0.88 4.15
C ARG A 50 8.99 0.02 5.15
N GLU A 51 9.73 0.89 5.81
CA GLU A 51 9.17 1.77 6.84
C GLU A 51 8.27 2.85 6.24
N GLU A 52 8.65 3.46 5.12
CA GLU A 52 7.82 4.44 4.42
C GLU A 52 6.48 3.84 3.96
N PHE A 53 6.49 2.61 3.43
CA PHE A 53 5.24 1.94 3.04
C PHE A 53 4.39 1.51 4.25
N ARG A 54 5.01 1.21 5.41
CA ARG A 54 4.30 0.95 6.66
C ARG A 54 3.60 2.21 7.18
N ARG A 55 4.28 3.35 7.20
CA ARG A 55 3.73 4.67 7.59
C ARG A 55 2.59 5.12 6.67
N ASN A 56 2.72 4.89 5.37
CA ASN A 56 1.68 5.28 4.42
C ASN A 56 0.43 4.37 4.50
N LYS A 57 0.58 3.13 5.00
CA LYS A 57 -0.55 2.23 5.27
C LYS A 57 -1.45 2.78 6.37
N SER A 58 -0.90 3.32 7.46
CA SER A 58 -1.68 3.94 8.54
C SER A 58 -2.26 5.30 8.13
N ALA A 59 -1.51 6.11 7.38
CA ALA A 59 -2.00 7.40 6.89
C ALA A 59 -3.23 7.26 5.96
N THR A 60 -3.29 6.20 5.14
CA THR A 60 -4.43 5.95 4.25
C THR A 60 -5.70 5.55 5.03
N GLU A 61 -5.56 4.88 6.17
CA GLU A 61 -6.69 4.56 7.07
C GLU A 61 -7.19 5.84 7.77
N GLU A 62 -6.29 6.69 8.26
CA GLU A 62 -6.68 7.95 8.91
C GLU A 62 -7.37 8.95 7.97
N VAL A 63 -6.86 9.12 6.75
CA VAL A 63 -7.48 10.00 5.74
C VAL A 63 -8.85 9.46 5.33
N ARG A 64 -9.00 8.13 5.26
CA ARG A 64 -10.31 7.51 5.00
C ARG A 64 -11.29 7.86 6.12
N THR A 65 -10.89 7.76 7.38
CA THR A 65 -11.78 8.04 8.54
C THR A 65 -12.12 9.53 8.64
N LYS A 66 -11.16 10.44 8.43
CA LYS A 66 -11.41 11.90 8.50
C LYS A 66 -12.36 12.39 7.40
N SER A 67 -12.33 11.80 6.21
CA SER A 67 -13.26 12.15 5.12
C SER A 67 -14.73 11.81 5.43
N TRP A 68 -15.02 10.92 6.39
CA TRP A 68 -16.40 10.62 6.81
C TRP A 68 -16.95 11.59 7.86
N ILE A 69 -16.10 12.34 8.55
CA ILE A 69 -16.51 13.28 9.62
C ILE A 69 -16.86 14.67 9.07
N GLN A 70 -16.39 15.03 7.87
CA GLN A 70 -16.67 16.32 7.22
C GLN A 70 -17.99 16.34 6.41
N SER A 71 -18.74 15.24 6.38
CA SER A 71 -20.04 15.14 5.70
C SER A 71 -21.11 14.75 6.72
N GLY A 72 -21.38 15.66 7.66
CA GLY A 72 -22.47 15.61 8.62
C GLY A 72 -23.15 16.95 8.69
#